data_AF-A0A7X0VIV3-F1
#
_entry.id   AF-A0A7X0VIV3-F1
#
_cell.length_a   1.000
_cell.length_b   1.000
_cell.length_c   1.000
_cell.angle_alpha   90.00
_cell.angle_beta   90.00
_cell.angle_gamma   90.00
#
_symmetry.space_group_name_H-M   'P 1'
#
loop_
_entity.id
_entity.type
_entity.pdbx_description
1 polymer ?
#
loop_
_entity_poly.entity_id
_entity_poly.type
_entity_poly.pdbx_seq_one_letter_code
_entity_poly.pdbx_strand_id
1 'polypeptide(L)'
;KLADGSVTESRLAGGSVTEEKLAVGSVTLEKLALGSVSSSHILQGSILRNHLADGSVNESKLADGSVSDAKLSDGSVGSAKLADGSVTESKLADGSVSDAKLADGSVGSAKLADGSVNESKLADGSVSDAKLADGSVGSAKLADGSVNESKLADGSVNESKLADGSVTAEKLSPDLAALIAGIGSSPERDEPAAESSAEAVPEQMQALSLLPVAASMPGVAMAFGNAAYQFDGNAEQLELTVEFTEPFADAGYVIVAMSDHPSCVCALKGKTATTAVLEVIRIRFAPAPQGAIQWIAVGVR
;
A
#
# COMPACT_ATOMS: atom_id res chain seq x y z
N LYS A 1 -54.79 -16.26 -91.16
CA LYS A 1 -54.36 -15.44 -89.99
C LYS A 1 -55.60 -15.12 -89.20
N LEU A 2 -55.56 -15.32 -87.88
CA LEU A 2 -56.62 -14.84 -87.00
C LEU A 2 -56.55 -13.32 -86.94
N ALA A 3 -57.71 -12.66 -86.94
CA ALA A 3 -57.78 -11.21 -86.73
C ALA A 3 -57.44 -10.87 -85.28
N ASP A 4 -56.97 -9.66 -85.01
CA ASP A 4 -56.63 -9.24 -83.66
C ASP A 4 -57.87 -9.28 -82.75
N GLY A 5 -57.72 -9.76 -81.52
CA GLY A 5 -58.82 -9.97 -80.58
C GLY A 5 -59.88 -11.02 -80.98
N SER A 6 -59.69 -11.78 -82.07
CA SER A 6 -60.69 -12.77 -82.54
C SER A 6 -60.88 -13.99 -81.64
N VAL A 7 -59.97 -14.22 -80.68
CA VAL A 7 -60.08 -15.27 -79.67
C VAL A 7 -60.57 -14.65 -78.37
N THR A 8 -61.88 -14.71 -78.15
CA THR A 8 -62.56 -14.29 -76.91
C THR A 8 -62.78 -15.47 -75.98
N GLU A 9 -63.17 -15.22 -74.73
CA GLU A 9 -63.47 -16.27 -73.74
C GLU A 9 -64.50 -17.29 -74.28
N SER A 10 -65.56 -16.83 -74.94
CA SER A 10 -66.58 -17.70 -75.57
C SER A 10 -66.06 -18.60 -76.70
N ARG A 11 -64.83 -18.36 -77.19
CA ARG A 11 -64.16 -19.18 -78.21
C ARG A 11 -63.21 -20.21 -77.60
N LEU A 12 -62.99 -20.20 -76.28
CA LEU A 12 -62.17 -21.15 -75.55
C LEU A 12 -63.01 -21.95 -74.56
N ALA A 13 -63.05 -23.27 -74.73
CA ALA A 13 -63.64 -24.14 -73.72
C ALA A 13 -62.74 -24.19 -72.47
N GLY A 14 -63.34 -24.33 -71.27
CA GLY A 14 -62.59 -24.49 -70.03
C GLY A 14 -61.62 -25.67 -70.11
N GLY A 15 -60.35 -25.45 -69.75
CA GLY A 15 -59.29 -26.47 -69.83
C GLY A 15 -58.76 -26.79 -71.23
N SER A 16 -59.22 -26.10 -72.29
CA SER A 16 -58.74 -26.32 -73.66
C SER A 16 -57.27 -25.91 -73.89
N VAL A 17 -56.74 -25.02 -73.05
CA VAL A 17 -55.34 -24.61 -73.04
C VAL A 17 -54.63 -25.38 -71.93
N THR A 18 -53.99 -26.48 -72.28
CA THR A 18 -53.18 -27.32 -71.37
C THR A 18 -51.70 -26.97 -71.48
N GLU A 19 -50.88 -27.51 -70.58
CA GLU A 19 -49.41 -27.32 -70.58
C GLU A 19 -48.79 -27.74 -71.93
N GLU A 20 -49.23 -28.86 -72.52
CA GLU A 20 -48.71 -29.36 -73.79
C GLU A 20 -49.08 -28.48 -75.00
N LYS A 21 -50.07 -27.58 -74.83
CA LYS A 21 -50.47 -26.60 -75.84
C LYS A 21 -49.70 -25.28 -75.74
N LEU A 22 -48.94 -25.07 -74.66
CA LEU A 22 -48.08 -23.91 -74.47
C LEU A 22 -46.63 -24.32 -74.68
N ALA A 23 -45.99 -23.77 -75.72
CA ALA A 23 -44.57 -23.99 -75.93
C ALA A 23 -43.75 -23.32 -74.81
N VAL A 24 -42.61 -23.90 -74.45
CA VAL A 24 -41.70 -23.30 -73.45
C VAL A 24 -41.33 -21.89 -73.88
N GLY A 25 -41.53 -20.91 -72.98
CA GLY A 25 -41.27 -19.50 -73.24
C GLY A 25 -42.32 -18.78 -74.11
N SER A 26 -43.44 -19.41 -74.47
CA SER A 26 -44.50 -18.74 -75.25
C SER A 26 -45.24 -17.66 -74.47
N VAL A 27 -45.24 -17.75 -73.13
CA VAL A 27 -45.78 -16.73 -72.23
C VAL A 27 -44.60 -15.90 -71.70
N THR A 28 -44.33 -14.77 -72.37
CA THR A 28 -43.28 -13.82 -71.96
C THR A 28 -43.87 -12.67 -71.14
N LEU A 29 -43.00 -11.86 -70.54
CA LEU A 29 -43.42 -10.69 -69.76
C LEU A 29 -44.21 -9.69 -70.60
N GLU A 30 -43.89 -9.50 -71.89
CA GLU A 30 -44.63 -8.62 -72.79
C GLU A 30 -46.03 -9.16 -73.16
N LYS A 31 -46.29 -10.46 -72.92
CA LYS A 31 -47.59 -11.10 -73.16
C LYS A 31 -48.50 -11.06 -71.93
N LEU A 32 -47.97 -10.71 -70.76
CA LEU A 32 -48.74 -10.58 -69.53
C LEU A 32 -48.96 -9.10 -69.23
N ALA A 33 -50.21 -8.64 -69.35
CA ALA A 33 -50.57 -7.30 -68.93
C ALA A 33 -50.42 -7.13 -67.42
N LEU A 34 -50.07 -5.93 -66.96
CA LEU A 34 -49.97 -5.61 -65.54
C LEU A 34 -51.28 -5.94 -64.82
N GLY A 35 -51.21 -6.72 -63.73
CA GLY A 35 -52.37 -7.14 -62.95
C GLY A 35 -53.19 -8.30 -63.55
N SER A 36 -52.82 -8.83 -64.73
CA SER A 36 -53.49 -10.00 -65.31
C SER A 36 -53.35 -11.27 -64.48
N VAL A 37 -52.28 -11.38 -63.70
CA VAL A 37 -52.05 -12.44 -62.73
C VAL A 37 -52.24 -11.89 -61.32
N SER A 38 -53.40 -12.17 -60.73
CA SER A 38 -53.71 -11.92 -59.32
C SER A 38 -53.45 -13.15 -58.45
N SER A 39 -53.58 -13.00 -57.12
CA SER A 39 -53.40 -14.10 -56.15
C SER A 39 -54.31 -15.31 -56.41
N SER A 40 -55.51 -15.12 -56.99
CA SER A 40 -56.41 -16.23 -57.32
C SER A 40 -55.91 -17.11 -58.46
N HIS A 41 -54.95 -16.62 -59.26
CA HIS A 41 -54.34 -17.38 -60.36
C HIS A 41 -53.11 -18.18 -59.91
N ILE A 42 -52.61 -17.96 -58.69
CA ILE A 42 -51.40 -18.59 -58.16
C ILE A 42 -51.82 -19.58 -57.09
N LEU A 43 -51.67 -20.87 -57.37
CA LEU A 43 -51.94 -21.92 -56.39
C LEU A 43 -50.90 -21.88 -55.26
N GLN A 44 -51.33 -22.22 -54.04
CA GLN A 44 -50.44 -22.31 -52.89
C GLN A 44 -49.30 -23.30 -53.18
N GLY A 45 -48.05 -22.87 -52.94
CA GLY A 45 -46.86 -23.70 -53.18
C GLY A 45 -46.41 -23.79 -54.65
N SER A 46 -47.10 -23.16 -55.60
CA SER A 46 -46.69 -23.18 -57.02
C SER A 46 -45.42 -22.37 -57.31
N ILE A 47 -45.06 -21.41 -56.45
CA ILE A 47 -43.81 -20.66 -56.53
C ILE A 47 -42.75 -21.36 -55.68
N LEU A 48 -41.83 -22.05 -56.35
CA LEU A 48 -40.68 -22.73 -55.75
C LEU A 48 -39.45 -21.82 -55.74
N ARG A 49 -38.40 -22.22 -55.01
CA ARG A 49 -37.14 -21.45 -54.91
C ARG A 49 -36.54 -21.11 -56.28
N ASN A 50 -36.59 -22.04 -57.24
CA ASN A 50 -36.05 -21.86 -58.59
C ASN A 50 -36.94 -20.98 -59.51
N HIS A 51 -38.13 -20.59 -59.08
CA HIS A 51 -38.98 -19.63 -59.80
C HIS A 51 -38.62 -18.18 -59.47
N LEU A 52 -37.82 -17.94 -58.42
CA LEU A 52 -37.35 -16.62 -58.01
C LEU A 52 -35.88 -16.47 -58.41
N ALA A 53 -35.57 -15.40 -59.16
CA ALA A 53 -34.19 -15.04 -59.44
C ALA A 53 -33.50 -14.51 -58.18
N ASP A 54 -32.18 -14.65 -58.09
CA ASP A 54 -31.41 -14.10 -56.98
C ASP A 54 -31.65 -12.59 -56.84
N GLY A 55 -31.96 -12.15 -55.61
CA GLY A 55 -32.29 -10.76 -55.32
C GLY A 55 -33.67 -10.29 -55.79
N SER A 56 -34.51 -11.16 -56.38
CA SER A 56 -35.84 -10.77 -56.84
C SER A 56 -36.78 -10.38 -55.71
N VAL A 57 -36.51 -10.83 -54.47
CA VAL A 57 -37.19 -10.38 -53.24
C VAL A 57 -36.25 -9.43 -52.52
N ASN A 58 -36.61 -8.14 -52.50
CA ASN A 58 -35.87 -7.08 -51.82
C ASN A 58 -36.71 -6.53 -50.66
N GLU A 59 -36.15 -5.60 -49.89
CA GLU A 59 -36.82 -4.99 -48.73
C GLU A 59 -38.23 -4.46 -49.06
N SER A 60 -38.39 -3.74 -50.19
CA SER A 60 -39.69 -3.19 -50.61
C SER A 60 -40.76 -4.24 -50.92
N LYS A 61 -40.39 -5.51 -51.09
CA LYS A 61 -41.30 -6.63 -51.36
C LYS A 61 -41.64 -7.44 -50.11
N LEU A 62 -41.01 -7.13 -48.97
CA LEU A 62 -41.32 -7.73 -47.68
C LEU A 62 -42.18 -6.77 -46.88
N ALA A 63 -43.34 -7.24 -46.44
CA ALA A 63 -44.15 -6.48 -45.47
C ALA A 63 -43.44 -6.46 -44.11
N ASP A 64 -43.65 -5.39 -43.34
CA ASP A 64 -43.13 -5.29 -41.97
C ASP A 64 -43.58 -6.49 -41.13
N GLY A 65 -42.63 -7.10 -40.42
CA GLY A 65 -42.87 -8.30 -39.61
C GLY A 65 -43.11 -9.60 -40.40
N SER A 66 -43.00 -9.58 -41.74
CA SER A 66 -43.19 -10.79 -42.55
C SER A 66 -42.09 -11.84 -42.35
N VAL A 67 -40.92 -11.45 -41.84
CA VAL A 67 -39.85 -12.36 -41.40
C VAL A 67 -40.00 -12.59 -39.90
N SER A 68 -40.57 -13.73 -39.51
CA SER A 68 -40.69 -14.14 -38.11
C SER A 68 -39.47 -14.92 -37.65
N ASP A 69 -39.31 -15.08 -36.34
CA ASP A 69 -38.21 -15.86 -35.74
C ASP A 69 -38.12 -17.28 -36.33
N ALA A 70 -39.26 -17.93 -36.57
CA ALA A 70 -39.31 -19.26 -37.20
C ALA A 70 -38.76 -19.32 -38.63
N LYS A 71 -38.62 -18.17 -39.31
CA LYS A 71 -38.02 -18.05 -40.65
C LYS A 71 -36.52 -17.76 -40.60
N LEU A 72 -35.98 -17.43 -39.43
CA LEU A 72 -34.56 -17.22 -39.20
C LEU A 72 -33.97 -18.49 -38.58
N SER A 73 -33.00 -19.10 -39.26
CA SER A 73 -32.23 -20.19 -38.67
C SER A 73 -31.30 -19.68 -37.57
N ASP A 74 -30.99 -20.52 -36.58
CA ASP A 74 -30.03 -20.18 -35.52
C ASP A 74 -28.70 -19.69 -36.11
N GLY A 75 -28.23 -18.54 -35.63
CA GLY A 75 -26.99 -17.91 -36.09
C GLY A 75 -27.07 -17.21 -37.46
N SER A 76 -28.25 -17.16 -38.11
CA SER A 76 -28.41 -16.45 -39.39
C SER A 76 -28.17 -14.93 -39.31
N VAL A 77 -28.33 -14.34 -38.11
CA VAL A 77 -27.99 -12.95 -37.81
C VAL A 77 -26.61 -12.88 -37.14
N GLY A 78 -25.57 -12.69 -37.94
CA GLY A 78 -24.20 -12.48 -37.45
C GLY A 78 -23.96 -11.05 -36.97
N SER A 79 -22.84 -10.82 -36.26
CA SER A 79 -22.47 -9.49 -35.73
C SER A 79 -22.42 -8.40 -36.80
N ALA A 80 -21.95 -8.72 -38.02
CA ALA A 80 -21.93 -7.78 -39.15
C ALA A 80 -23.32 -7.33 -39.64
N LYS A 81 -24.40 -7.99 -39.19
CA LYS A 81 -25.80 -7.62 -39.48
C LYS A 81 -26.43 -6.81 -38.35
N LEU A 82 -25.76 -6.69 -37.20
CA LEU A 82 -26.18 -5.86 -36.08
C LEU A 82 -25.48 -4.51 -36.19
N ALA A 83 -26.25 -3.44 -36.28
CA ALA A 83 -25.71 -2.09 -36.22
C ALA A 83 -25.19 -1.78 -34.80
N ASP A 84 -24.23 -0.88 -34.68
CA ASP A 84 -23.72 -0.43 -33.39
C ASP A 84 -24.87 0.11 -32.51
N GLY A 85 -24.99 -0.42 -31.30
CA GLY A 85 -26.06 -0.07 -30.36
C GLY A 85 -27.43 -0.72 -30.65
N SER A 86 -27.55 -1.61 -31.64
CA SER A 86 -28.82 -2.26 -31.96
C SER A 86 -29.32 -3.16 -30.82
N VAL A 87 -28.41 -3.72 -30.01
CA VAL A 87 -28.73 -4.48 -28.80
C VAL A 87 -28.80 -3.53 -27.61
N THR A 88 -30.02 -3.13 -27.27
CA THR A 88 -30.32 -2.25 -26.12
C THR A 88 -30.62 -3.08 -24.88
N GLU A 89 -30.59 -2.46 -23.70
CA GLU A 89 -30.95 -3.12 -22.42
C GLU A 89 -32.30 -3.85 -22.50
N SER A 90 -33.32 -3.22 -23.08
CA SER A 90 -34.65 -3.81 -23.28
C SER A 90 -34.69 -5.05 -24.18
N LYS A 91 -33.64 -5.32 -24.96
CA LYS A 91 -33.51 -6.51 -25.80
C LYS A 91 -32.73 -7.64 -25.11
N LEU A 92 -32.15 -7.38 -23.95
CA LEU A 92 -31.46 -8.37 -23.14
C LEU A 92 -32.39 -8.82 -22.02
N ALA A 93 -32.77 -10.09 -22.03
CA ALA A 93 -33.49 -10.67 -20.90
C ALA A 93 -32.58 -10.74 -19.65
N ASP A 94 -33.19 -10.74 -18.47
CA ASP A 94 -32.47 -10.93 -17.20
C ASP A 94 -31.64 -12.23 -17.25
N GLY A 95 -30.36 -12.13 -16.89
CA GLY A 95 -29.43 -13.26 -16.92
C GLY A 95 -28.96 -13.69 -18.32
N SER A 96 -29.34 -12.99 -19.39
CA SER A 96 -28.89 -13.31 -20.75
C SER A 96 -27.38 -13.14 -20.96
N VAL A 97 -26.73 -12.30 -20.16
CA VAL A 97 -25.26 -12.17 -20.09
C VAL A 97 -24.76 -12.98 -18.90
N SER A 98 -24.27 -14.20 -19.17
CA SER A 98 -23.65 -15.06 -18.16
C SER A 98 -22.15 -14.77 -18.03
N ASP A 99 -21.53 -15.23 -16.95
CA ASP A 99 -20.09 -15.09 -16.73
C ASP A 99 -19.27 -15.62 -17.90
N ALA A 100 -19.68 -16.73 -18.53
CA ALA A 100 -19.02 -17.30 -19.71
C ALA A 100 -19.06 -16.39 -20.96
N LYS A 101 -19.94 -15.38 -20.99
CA LYS A 101 -20.02 -14.38 -22.06
C LYS A 101 -19.20 -13.12 -21.74
N LEU A 102 -18.70 -12.98 -20.52
CA LEU A 102 -17.82 -11.89 -20.11
C LEU A 102 -16.37 -12.38 -20.16
N ALA A 103 -15.53 -11.66 -20.90
CA ALA A 103 -14.10 -11.92 -20.88
C ALA A 103 -13.48 -11.42 -19.57
N ASP A 104 -12.40 -12.05 -19.12
CA ASP A 104 -11.67 -11.59 -17.93
C ASP A 104 -11.30 -10.11 -18.05
N GLY A 105 -11.68 -9.32 -17.04
CA GLY A 105 -11.44 -7.88 -17.00
C GLY A 105 -12.37 -7.03 -17.88
N SER A 106 -13.40 -7.61 -18.53
CA SER A 106 -14.35 -6.83 -19.35
C SER A 106 -15.20 -5.85 -18.54
N VAL A 107 -15.35 -6.10 -17.23
CA VAL A 107 -16.03 -5.19 -16.30
C VAL A 107 -14.98 -4.31 -15.61
N GLY A 108 -14.75 -3.12 -16.16
CA GLY A 108 -13.87 -2.12 -15.55
C GLY A 108 -14.53 -1.41 -14.35
N SER A 109 -13.71 -0.75 -13.52
CA SER A 109 -14.18 -0.03 -12.33
C SER A 109 -15.27 1.00 -12.62
N ALA A 110 -15.21 1.69 -13.77
CA ALA A 110 -16.24 2.64 -14.20
C ALA A 110 -17.62 2.01 -14.48
N LYS A 111 -17.71 0.68 -14.56
CA LYS A 111 -18.95 -0.08 -14.72
C LYS A 111 -19.51 -0.60 -13.38
N LEU A 112 -18.74 -0.49 -12.31
CA LEU A 112 -19.17 -0.84 -10.96
C LEU A 112 -19.73 0.42 -10.29
N ALA A 113 -20.99 0.37 -9.89
CA ALA A 113 -21.57 1.43 -9.07
C ALA A 113 -20.91 1.45 -7.67
N ASP A 114 -20.87 2.62 -7.04
CA ASP A 114 -20.39 2.76 -5.67
C ASP A 114 -21.16 1.81 -4.73
N GLY A 115 -20.42 1.01 -3.96
CA GLY A 115 -21.00 0.01 -3.04
C GLY A 115 -21.50 -1.28 -3.69
N SER A 116 -21.34 -1.47 -5.01
CA SER A 116 -21.73 -2.72 -5.69
C SER A 116 -20.92 -3.94 -5.22
N VAL A 117 -19.67 -3.73 -4.78
CA VAL A 117 -18.85 -4.75 -4.13
C VAL A 117 -19.06 -4.64 -2.62
N ASN A 118 -19.89 -5.53 -2.07
CA ASN A 118 -20.11 -5.65 -0.63
C ASN A 118 -19.31 -6.82 -0.04
N GLU A 119 -19.34 -6.97 1.29
CA GLU A 119 -18.60 -8.01 2.01
C GLU A 119 -18.86 -9.42 1.46
N SER A 120 -20.12 -9.75 1.11
CA SER A 120 -20.46 -11.07 0.55
C SER A 120 -19.87 -11.35 -0.84
N LYS A 121 -19.35 -10.32 -1.52
CA LYS A 121 -18.69 -10.42 -2.83
C LYS A 121 -17.17 -10.50 -2.73
N LEU A 122 -16.61 -10.27 -1.55
CA LEU A 122 -15.18 -10.42 -1.28
C LEU A 122 -14.93 -11.79 -0.68
N ALA A 123 -14.09 -12.60 -1.32
CA ALA A 123 -13.62 -13.84 -0.72
C ALA A 123 -12.69 -13.54 0.48
N ASP A 124 -12.67 -14.44 1.46
CA ASP A 124 -11.75 -14.34 2.60
C ASP A 124 -10.30 -14.20 2.12
N GLY A 125 -9.60 -13.18 2.64
CA GLY A 125 -8.21 -12.87 2.24
C GLY A 125 -8.05 -12.22 0.86
N SER A 126 -9.14 -11.88 0.16
CA SER A 126 -9.06 -11.22 -1.15
C SER A 126 -8.45 -9.82 -1.11
N VAL A 127 -8.52 -9.13 0.04
CA VAL A 127 -7.83 -7.85 0.29
C VAL A 127 -6.47 -8.13 0.93
N SER A 128 -5.43 -8.13 0.11
CA SER A 128 -4.03 -8.27 0.53
C SER A 128 -3.40 -6.92 0.86
N ASP A 129 -2.29 -6.89 1.59
CA ASP A 129 -1.54 -5.65 1.90
C ASP A 129 -1.23 -4.82 0.66
N ALA A 130 -0.85 -5.46 -0.46
CA ALA A 130 -0.58 -4.78 -1.73
C ALA A 130 -1.81 -4.07 -2.36
N LYS A 131 -3.03 -4.36 -1.89
CA LYS A 131 -4.28 -3.71 -2.33
C LYS A 131 -4.69 -2.57 -1.40
N LEU A 132 -4.06 -2.43 -0.24
CA LEU A 132 -4.27 -1.34 0.70
C LEU A 132 -3.15 -0.31 0.52
N ALA A 133 -3.53 0.93 0.22
CA ALA A 133 -2.56 2.03 0.25
C ALA A 133 -2.10 2.29 1.69
N ASP A 134 -0.87 2.77 1.87
CA ASP A 134 -0.34 3.16 3.17
C ASP A 134 -1.27 4.18 3.85
N GLY A 135 -1.67 3.88 5.09
CA GLY A 135 -2.60 4.73 5.86
C GLY A 135 -4.07 4.64 5.46
N SER A 136 -4.45 3.78 4.52
CA SER A 136 -5.86 3.60 4.11
C SER A 136 -6.79 3.10 5.24
N VAL A 137 -6.24 2.39 6.23
CA VAL A 137 -6.95 1.98 7.45
C VAL A 137 -6.67 3.00 8.56
N GLY A 138 -7.50 4.04 8.63
CA GLY A 138 -7.45 5.03 9.72
C GLY A 138 -8.16 4.57 11.00
N SER A 139 -7.97 5.32 12.10
CA SER A 139 -8.59 5.01 13.40
C SER A 139 -10.12 4.89 13.33
N ALA A 140 -10.80 5.69 12.52
CA ALA A 140 -12.25 5.59 12.32
C ALA A 140 -12.72 4.29 11.63
N LYS A 141 -11.80 3.52 11.05
CA LYS A 141 -12.06 2.20 10.46
C LYS A 141 -11.75 1.04 11.42
N LEU A 142 -11.11 1.33 12.55
CA LEU A 142 -10.84 0.37 13.62
C LEU A 142 -11.88 0.56 14.72
N ALA A 143 -12.67 -0.48 14.98
CA ALA A 143 -13.56 -0.47 16.14
C ALA A 143 -12.74 -0.50 17.44
N ASP A 144 -13.29 0.05 18.52
CA ASP A 144 -12.66 0.00 19.85
C ASP A 144 -12.36 -1.46 20.25
N GLY A 145 -11.10 -1.72 20.61
CA GLY A 145 -10.63 -3.06 20.98
C GLY A 145 -10.36 -4.03 19.80
N SER A 146 -10.50 -3.58 18.55
CA SER A 146 -10.22 -4.42 17.37
C SER A 146 -8.75 -4.84 17.26
N VAL A 147 -7.82 -4.04 17.78
CA VAL A 147 -6.41 -4.39 17.97
C VAL A 147 -6.24 -4.92 19.39
N ASN A 148 -6.17 -6.24 19.53
CA ASN A 148 -5.94 -6.92 20.81
C ASN A 148 -4.57 -7.61 20.84
N GLU A 149 -4.19 -8.18 21.98
CA GLU A 149 -2.90 -8.85 22.19
C GLU A 149 -2.59 -9.89 21.11
N SER A 150 -3.57 -10.72 20.71
CA SER A 150 -3.37 -11.73 19.66
C SER A 150 -3.12 -11.17 18.25
N LYS A 151 -3.38 -9.87 18.04
CA LYS A 151 -3.15 -9.15 16.78
C LYS A 151 -1.83 -8.39 16.76
N LEU A 152 -1.14 -8.29 17.89
CA LEU A 152 0.17 -7.65 18.00
C LEU A 152 1.24 -8.74 18.13
N ALA A 153 2.19 -8.77 17.19
CA ALA A 153 3.35 -9.63 17.33
C ALA A 153 4.28 -9.13 18.45
N ASP A 154 5.02 -10.04 19.08
CA ASP A 154 6.02 -9.69 20.08
C ASP A 154 7.01 -8.65 19.53
N GLY A 155 7.19 -7.53 20.25
CA GLY A 155 8.06 -6.43 19.84
C GLY A 155 7.52 -5.54 18.71
N SER A 156 6.28 -5.75 18.23
CA SER A 156 5.64 -4.89 17.21
C SER A 156 5.45 -3.44 17.69
N VAL A 157 5.24 -3.24 18.99
CA VAL A 157 5.26 -1.93 19.64
C VAL A 157 6.62 -1.73 20.30
N ASN A 158 7.48 -0.94 19.67
CA ASN A 158 8.79 -0.58 20.19
C ASN A 158 8.88 0.92 20.49
N GLU A 159 10.01 1.36 21.06
CA GLU A 159 10.23 2.76 21.48
C GLU A 159 9.93 3.76 20.35
N SER A 160 10.36 3.49 19.12
CA SER A 160 10.11 4.38 17.97
C SER A 160 8.62 4.50 17.57
N LYS A 161 7.75 3.63 18.07
CA LYS A 161 6.30 3.63 17.83
C LYS A 161 5.51 4.30 18.96
N LEU A 162 6.16 4.66 20.05
CA LEU A 162 5.55 5.35 21.19
C LEU A 162 6.04 6.80 21.20
N ALA A 163 5.11 7.75 21.20
CA ALA A 163 5.45 9.14 21.42
C ALA A 163 5.81 9.37 22.90
N ASP A 164 6.69 10.33 23.16
CA ASP A 164 7.04 10.72 24.53
C ASP A 164 5.79 11.09 25.34
N GLY A 165 5.68 10.51 26.54
CA GLY A 165 4.52 10.71 27.42
C GLY A 165 3.24 9.95 27.02
N SER A 166 3.25 9.17 25.92
CA SER A 166 2.08 8.36 25.52
C SER A 166 1.74 7.24 26.52
N VAL A 167 2.74 6.74 27.25
CA VAL A 167 2.57 5.79 28.36
C VAL A 167 2.72 6.55 29.67
N THR A 168 1.59 6.82 30.34
CA THR A 168 1.58 7.48 31.65
C THR A 168 1.70 6.47 32.79
N ALA A 169 2.03 6.92 34.00
CA ALA A 169 2.10 6.05 35.18
C ALA A 169 0.79 5.28 35.44
N GLU A 170 -0.36 5.85 35.08
CA GLU A 170 -1.68 5.22 35.16
C GLU A 170 -1.87 4.05 34.17
N LYS A 171 -1.03 3.98 33.13
CA LYS A 171 -1.04 2.89 32.14
C LYS A 171 -0.08 1.75 32.51
N LEU A 172 0.73 1.94 33.55
CA LEU A 172 1.63 0.91 34.08
C LEU A 172 0.93 0.12 35.18
N SER A 173 1.40 -1.11 35.43
CA SER A 173 0.91 -1.92 36.54
C SER A 173 1.10 -1.18 37.88
N PRO A 174 0.17 -1.33 38.85
CA PRO A 174 0.26 -0.67 40.15
C PRO A 174 1.59 -0.91 40.87
N ASP A 175 2.15 -2.13 40.76
CA ASP A 175 3.41 -2.51 41.40
C ASP A 175 4.60 -1.70 40.86
N LEU A 176 4.66 -1.52 39.54
CA LEU A 176 5.70 -0.72 38.90
C LEU A 176 5.51 0.78 39.18
N ALA A 177 4.28 1.26 39.23
CA ALA A 177 3.97 2.65 39.57
C ALA A 177 4.38 2.99 41.02
N ALA A 178 4.11 2.08 41.97
CA ALA A 178 4.50 2.23 43.37
C ALA A 178 6.03 2.23 43.55
N LEU A 179 6.73 1.39 42.79
CA LEU A 179 8.19 1.37 42.78
C LEU A 179 8.75 2.72 42.32
N ILE A 180 8.24 3.27 41.21
CA ILE A 180 8.66 4.56 40.66
C ILE A 180 8.40 5.72 41.63
N ALA A 181 7.25 5.70 42.32
CA ALA A 181 6.91 6.72 43.32
C ALA A 181 7.88 6.72 44.52
N GLY A 182 8.33 5.54 44.96
CA GLY A 182 9.26 5.40 46.09
C GLY A 182 10.69 5.88 45.81
N ILE A 183 11.10 6.00 44.55
CA ILE A 183 12.44 6.47 44.17
C ILE A 183 12.57 8.01 44.23
N GLY A 184 11.44 8.73 44.13
CA GLY A 184 11.39 10.20 44.17
C GLY A 184 11.26 10.80 45.58
N SER A 185 10.83 10.01 46.56
CA SER A 185 10.68 10.46 47.95
C SER A 185 11.97 10.27 48.75
N SER A 186 12.99 11.09 48.49
CA SER A 186 14.03 11.33 49.50
C SER A 186 13.43 12.17 50.63
N PRO A 187 13.66 11.83 51.91
CA PRO A 187 13.19 12.65 53.02
C PRO A 187 13.88 14.02 52.97
N GLU A 188 13.07 15.08 52.94
CA GLU A 188 13.51 16.46 53.19
C GLU A 188 14.31 16.47 54.50
N ARG A 189 15.61 16.78 54.40
CA ARG A 189 16.43 17.06 55.58
C ARG A 189 16.04 18.46 56.04
N ASP A 190 15.25 18.53 57.11
CA ASP A 190 15.01 19.76 57.88
C ASP A 190 16.35 20.42 58.24
N GLU A 191 16.61 21.62 57.71
CA GLU A 191 17.66 22.50 58.23
C GLU A 191 17.15 23.26 59.48
N PRO A 192 17.88 23.26 60.61
CA PRO A 192 17.63 24.22 61.67
C PRO A 192 18.42 25.51 61.38
N ALA A 193 17.69 26.64 61.35
CA ALA A 193 18.26 27.97 61.29
C ALA A 193 18.84 28.39 62.65
N ALA A 194 20.13 28.74 62.71
CA ALA A 194 20.68 29.68 63.69
C ALA A 194 22.04 30.25 63.25
N GLU A 195 22.03 31.55 62.99
CA GLU A 195 23.03 32.57 63.35
C GLU A 195 24.52 32.41 62.93
N SER A 196 24.91 33.26 61.97
CA SER A 196 25.95 34.30 62.13
C SER A 196 27.04 34.02 63.17
N SER A 197 28.21 33.56 62.72
CA SER A 197 29.53 34.03 63.16
C SER A 197 30.60 33.54 62.20
N ALA A 198 31.39 34.48 61.71
CA ALA A 198 32.55 34.22 60.87
C ALA A 198 33.63 33.49 61.68
N GLU A 199 34.04 32.31 61.23
CA GLU A 199 35.35 31.76 61.57
C GLU A 199 35.86 30.92 60.40
N ALA A 200 37.04 31.29 59.92
CA ALA A 200 37.75 30.58 58.86
C ALA A 200 38.10 29.17 59.35
N VAL A 201 37.63 28.15 58.62
CA VAL A 201 38.04 26.75 58.81
C VAL A 201 38.59 26.25 57.47
N PRO A 202 39.81 25.70 57.44
CA PRO A 202 40.56 25.48 56.21
C PRO A 202 39.94 24.38 55.34
N GLU A 203 40.00 24.55 54.02
CA GLU A 203 39.81 23.48 53.04
C GLU A 203 40.79 22.34 53.33
N GLN A 204 40.33 21.35 54.11
CA GLN A 204 40.89 20.01 54.11
C GLN A 204 39.85 19.10 53.46
N MET A 205 39.68 19.29 52.14
CA MET A 205 39.18 18.22 51.30
C MET A 205 40.31 17.17 51.26
N GLN A 206 40.24 16.20 52.16
CA GLN A 206 41.05 15.00 52.07
C GLN A 206 40.70 14.32 50.74
N ALA A 207 41.47 14.67 49.70
CA ALA A 207 41.63 13.81 48.55
C ALA A 207 41.92 12.42 49.10
N LEU A 208 41.12 11.43 48.68
CA LEU A 208 41.39 10.03 48.91
C LEU A 208 42.85 9.78 48.56
N SER A 209 43.72 9.75 49.57
CA SER A 209 45.12 9.43 49.42
C SER A 209 45.20 7.93 49.20
N LEU A 210 44.92 7.52 47.98
CA LEU A 210 45.49 6.29 47.47
C LEU A 210 47.00 6.53 47.52
N LEU A 211 47.66 6.03 48.56
CA LEU A 211 49.09 5.74 48.47
C LEU A 211 49.16 4.66 47.39
N PRO A 212 49.61 4.98 46.16
CA PRO A 212 49.74 3.93 45.16
C PRO A 212 50.70 2.90 45.73
N VAL A 213 50.33 1.63 45.63
CA VAL A 213 51.28 0.54 45.84
C VAL A 213 52.29 0.66 44.69
N ALA A 214 53.31 1.49 44.89
CA ALA A 214 54.43 1.59 43.99
C ALA A 214 55.19 0.28 44.13
N ALA A 215 55.01 -0.64 43.19
CA ALA A 215 56.10 -1.53 42.86
C ALA A 215 57.25 -0.61 42.42
N SER A 216 58.20 -0.37 43.33
CA SER A 216 59.40 0.43 43.05
C SER A 216 60.23 -0.31 42.01
N MET A 217 59.91 -0.11 40.74
CA MET A 217 60.77 -0.45 39.62
C MET A 217 61.67 0.77 39.38
N PRO A 218 62.99 0.62 39.41
CA PRO A 218 63.91 1.72 39.10
C PRO A 218 63.56 2.34 37.74
N GLY A 219 63.32 3.65 37.71
CA GLY A 219 63.02 4.41 36.50
C GLY A 219 61.53 4.51 36.11
N VAL A 220 60.60 3.85 36.80
CA VAL A 220 59.15 3.98 36.53
C VAL A 220 58.51 4.97 37.51
N ALA A 221 57.83 5.98 36.97
CA ALA A 221 57.04 6.94 37.74
C ALA A 221 55.55 6.79 37.46
N MET A 222 54.74 7.26 38.41
CA MET A 222 53.29 7.32 38.29
C MET A 222 52.84 8.79 38.43
N ALA A 223 51.94 9.21 37.56
CA ALA A 223 51.20 10.46 37.67
C ALA A 223 49.70 10.14 37.74
N PHE A 224 48.94 10.94 38.49
CA PHE A 224 47.49 10.79 38.59
C PHE A 224 46.85 12.16 38.81
N GLY A 225 45.55 12.26 38.53
CA GLY A 225 44.82 13.50 38.76
C GLY A 225 43.34 13.38 38.47
N ASN A 226 42.65 14.50 38.65
CA ASN A 226 41.26 14.68 38.30
C ASN A 226 41.11 15.88 37.34
N ALA A 227 40.12 15.84 36.47
CA ALA A 227 39.75 16.94 35.59
C ALA A 227 38.23 17.02 35.48
N ALA A 228 37.64 18.12 35.96
CA ALA A 228 36.20 18.35 35.85
C ALA A 228 35.81 18.64 34.39
N TYR A 229 34.62 18.21 33.99
CA TYR A 229 34.09 18.45 32.66
C TYR A 229 32.58 18.67 32.67
N GLN A 230 32.10 19.45 31.70
CA GLN A 230 30.68 19.76 31.52
C GLN A 230 30.39 19.82 30.02
N PHE A 231 29.33 19.14 29.58
CA PHE A 231 28.87 19.18 28.20
C PHE A 231 27.96 20.38 27.96
N ASP A 232 28.24 21.13 26.88
CA ASP A 232 27.38 22.21 26.43
C ASP A 232 26.25 21.68 25.54
N GLY A 233 25.01 21.76 26.03
CA GLY A 233 23.80 21.44 25.28
C GLY A 233 23.80 20.03 24.69
N ASN A 234 23.93 19.95 23.36
CA ASN A 234 23.85 18.71 22.58
C ASN A 234 25.21 18.18 22.11
N ALA A 235 26.33 18.67 22.64
CA ALA A 235 27.63 18.12 22.30
C ALA A 235 27.69 16.60 22.61
N GLU A 236 28.24 15.83 21.67
CA GLU A 236 28.39 14.37 21.79
C GLU A 236 29.78 13.98 22.29
N GLN A 237 30.76 14.86 22.10
CA GLN A 237 32.17 14.65 22.45
C GLN A 237 32.75 15.93 23.06
N LEU A 238 33.66 15.75 24.02
CA LEU A 238 34.42 16.82 24.66
C LEU A 238 35.89 16.41 24.77
N GLU A 239 36.80 17.28 24.33
CA GLU A 239 38.24 17.08 24.46
C GLU A 239 38.76 17.69 25.76
N LEU A 240 39.51 16.89 26.52
CA LEU A 240 40.19 17.30 27.75
C LEU A 240 41.68 17.04 27.60
N THR A 241 42.48 18.09 27.76
CA THR A 241 43.94 17.96 27.78
C THR A 241 44.42 17.90 29.23
N VAL A 242 45.09 16.81 29.56
CA VAL A 242 45.78 16.62 30.84
C VAL A 242 47.25 16.95 30.66
N GLU A 243 47.76 17.85 31.50
CA GLU A 243 49.18 18.19 31.54
C GLU A 243 49.86 17.50 32.72
N PHE A 244 51.04 16.92 32.49
CA PHE A 244 51.84 16.35 33.57
C PHE A 244 52.76 17.42 34.14
N THR A 245 52.74 17.57 35.47
CA THR A 245 53.65 18.46 36.21
C THR A 245 55.12 18.09 35.95
N GLU A 246 55.40 16.79 35.76
CA GLU A 246 56.71 16.27 35.37
C GLU A 246 56.55 15.38 34.13
N PRO A 247 57.31 15.64 33.04
CA PRO A 247 57.21 14.85 31.83
C PRO A 247 57.71 13.42 32.02
N PHE A 248 57.17 12.49 31.23
CA PHE A 248 57.74 11.16 31.03
C PHE A 248 58.92 11.23 30.04
N ALA A 249 59.74 10.17 29.99
CA ALA A 249 60.86 10.08 29.06
C ALA A 249 60.41 10.15 27.58
N ASP A 250 59.25 9.55 27.28
CA ASP A 250 58.63 9.56 25.96
C ASP A 250 57.10 9.30 26.06
N ALA A 251 56.42 9.14 24.91
CA ALA A 251 55.00 8.82 24.85
C ALA A 251 54.67 7.33 25.14
N GLY A 252 55.63 6.54 25.60
CA GLY A 252 55.53 5.10 25.90
C GLY A 252 54.84 4.77 27.22
N TYR A 253 54.48 5.76 28.03
CA TYR A 253 53.69 5.53 29.26
C TYR A 253 52.29 4.99 28.96
N VAL A 254 51.74 4.24 29.90
CA VAL A 254 50.35 3.76 29.87
C VAL A 254 49.48 4.72 30.66
N ILE A 255 48.35 5.16 30.11
CA ILE A 255 47.37 5.98 30.81
C ILE A 255 45.99 5.31 30.74
N VAL A 256 45.32 5.29 31.87
CA VAL A 256 43.92 4.89 32.01
C VAL A 256 43.14 6.05 32.60
N ALA A 257 41.97 6.32 32.04
CA ALA A 257 41.10 7.39 32.48
C ALA A 257 39.65 6.90 32.50
N MET A 258 38.90 7.30 33.53
CA MET A 258 37.50 6.93 33.72
C MET A 258 36.68 8.17 34.09
N SER A 259 35.46 8.21 33.56
CA SER A 259 34.45 9.17 33.98
C SER A 259 33.66 8.62 35.17
N ASP A 260 33.33 9.48 36.13
CA ASP A 260 32.40 9.17 37.23
C ASP A 260 30.91 9.25 36.83
N HIS A 261 30.61 9.71 35.62
CA HIS A 261 29.25 9.83 35.10
C HIS A 261 28.84 8.60 34.25
N PRO A 262 27.69 7.95 34.52
CA PRO A 262 27.26 6.69 33.90
C PRO A 262 26.82 6.79 32.43
N SER A 263 26.78 8.01 31.90
CA SER A 263 26.44 8.31 30.49
C SER A 263 27.65 8.77 29.68
N CYS A 264 28.86 8.72 30.25
CA CYS A 264 30.08 9.16 29.59
C CYS A 264 31.14 8.07 29.64
N VAL A 265 31.85 7.87 28.53
CA VAL A 265 33.05 7.02 28.45
C VAL A 265 34.24 7.87 28.06
N CYS A 266 35.44 7.46 28.45
CA CYS A 266 36.68 8.18 28.16
C CYS A 266 37.56 7.36 27.22
N ALA A 267 38.09 7.99 26.19
CA ALA A 267 39.03 7.40 25.24
C ALA A 267 40.31 8.25 25.15
N LEU A 268 41.45 7.61 24.91
CA LEU A 268 42.70 8.31 24.65
C LEU A 268 42.78 8.70 23.18
N LYS A 269 42.83 10.00 22.89
CA LYS A 269 42.94 10.54 21.52
C LYS A 269 44.39 10.71 21.07
N GLY A 270 45.25 11.12 21.99
CA GLY A 270 46.67 11.32 21.72
C GLY A 270 47.48 11.48 23.00
N LYS A 271 48.78 11.23 22.93
CA LYS A 271 49.71 11.42 24.05
C LYS A 271 51.08 11.87 23.60
N THR A 272 51.69 12.71 24.41
CA THR A 272 53.07 13.17 24.34
C THR A 272 53.74 12.98 25.71
N ALA A 273 55.05 13.19 25.79
CA ALA A 273 55.79 13.11 27.06
C ALA A 273 55.24 14.05 28.15
N THR A 274 54.62 15.17 27.78
CA THR A 274 54.13 16.22 28.70
C THR A 274 52.61 16.26 28.84
N THR A 275 51.87 15.72 27.87
CA THR A 275 50.41 15.84 27.83
C THR A 275 49.70 14.58 27.34
N ALA A 276 48.47 14.37 27.80
CA ALA A 276 47.54 13.38 27.25
C ALA A 276 46.23 14.07 26.85
N VAL A 277 45.75 13.80 25.64
CA VAL A 277 44.46 14.29 25.14
C VAL A 277 43.45 13.17 25.31
N LEU A 278 42.48 13.39 26.20
CA LEU A 278 41.37 12.49 26.50
C LEU A 278 40.11 13.01 25.81
N GLU A 279 39.35 12.11 25.20
CA GLU A 279 38.07 12.39 24.58
C GLU A 279 36.96 11.76 25.44
N VAL A 280 36.08 12.60 25.98
CA VAL A 280 34.91 12.17 26.72
C VAL A 280 33.76 12.05 25.73
N ILE A 281 33.22 10.84 25.58
CA ILE A 281 32.17 10.51 24.62
C ILE A 281 30.89 10.23 25.39
N ARG A 282 29.81 10.89 24.99
CA ARG A 282 28.47 10.68 25.55
C ARG A 282 27.83 9.43 24.93
N ILE A 283 27.46 8.46 25.76
CA ILE A 283 26.86 7.18 25.33
C ILE A 283 25.35 7.10 25.58
N ARG A 284 24.80 8.01 26.39
CA ARG A 284 23.35 8.12 26.65
C ARG A 284 22.90 9.58 26.56
N PHE A 285 21.73 9.81 25.96
CA PHE A 285 21.11 11.13 25.91
C PHE A 285 20.58 11.54 27.30
N ALA A 286 21.47 12.08 28.15
CA ALA A 286 21.12 12.78 29.39
C ALA A 286 21.36 14.28 29.24
N PRO A 287 20.49 15.20 29.68
CA PRO A 287 20.71 16.63 29.52
C PRO A 287 22.00 17.07 30.22
N ALA A 288 22.94 17.65 29.46
CA ALA A 288 24.21 18.24 29.90
C ALA A 288 24.94 17.43 31.01
N PRO A 289 25.50 16.23 30.72
CA PRO A 289 26.22 15.47 31.73
C PRO A 289 27.43 16.27 32.22
N GLN A 290 27.58 16.33 33.55
CA GLN A 290 28.70 16.96 34.23
C GLN A 290 29.33 15.94 35.19
N GLY A 291 30.65 15.95 35.29
CA GLY A 291 31.38 14.99 36.10
C GLY A 291 32.88 15.28 36.14
N ALA A 292 33.66 14.31 36.58
CA ALA A 292 35.11 14.36 36.60
C ALA A 292 35.72 13.15 35.89
N ILE A 293 36.78 13.40 35.12
CA ILE A 293 37.69 12.36 34.66
C ILE A 293 38.76 12.14 35.72
N GLN A 294 38.87 10.89 36.17
CA GLN A 294 39.96 10.42 37.02
C GLN A 294 40.94 9.65 36.16
N TRP A 295 42.23 9.95 36.26
CA TRP A 295 43.25 9.34 35.40
C TRP A 295 44.49 8.94 36.17
N ILE A 296 45.15 7.88 35.69
CA ILE A 296 46.42 7.37 36.19
C ILE A 296 47.32 7.07 34.99
N ALA A 297 48.52 7.65 34.97
CA ALA A 297 49.56 7.41 33.99
C ALA A 297 50.79 6.77 34.65
N VAL A 298 51.34 5.73 34.04
CA VAL A 298 52.52 4.99 34.52
C VAL A 298 53.51 4.84 33.38
N GLY A 299 54.75 5.28 33.58
CA GLY A 299 55.77 5.24 32.54
C GLY A 299 57.16 5.54 33.07
N VAL A 300 58.15 5.46 32.19
CA VAL A 300 59.54 5.74 32.54
C VAL A 300 59.75 7.26 32.62
N ARG A 301 60.47 7.71 33.64
CA ARG A 301 60.96 9.09 33.76
C ARG A 301 62.48 9.11 33.73
#